data_AF-A0AAD6F296-F1
#
_entry.id   AF-A0AAD6F296-F1
#
_cell.length_a   1.000
_cell.length_b   1.000
_cell.length_c   1.000
_cell.angle_alpha   90.00
_cell.angle_beta   90.00
_cell.angle_gamma   90.00
#
_symmetry.space_group_name_H-M   'P 1'
#
loop_
_entity.id
_entity.type
_entity.pdbx_description
1 polymer ?
#
loop_
_entity_poly.entity_id
_entity_poly.type
_entity_poly.pdbx_seq_one_letter_code
_entity_poly.pdbx_strand_id
1 'polypeptide(L)'
;MGSRLKQNPEQTFYWFFQATCPVARDKDPGVLFQFPEDFSDEESSQTLPRFCFPSKEGVAVQHFTFVLTDLEGCQRFGFCRLTNHTHTCLCMLSYLPWFEVFYKLLNNLADYLSKGQTNEMKALLAALYKQPLPLAAGSVTLQMGEQLLVSTEVSILMDTEREKRGSRTSSLQTREVSLQSPKIGT
;
A
#
# COMPACT_ATOMS: atom_id res chain seq x y z
N MET A 1 20.64 -8.19 14.26
CA MET A 1 19.64 -8.29 13.17
C MET A 1 19.13 -6.89 12.93
N GLY A 2 19.50 -6.27 11.80
CA GLY A 2 19.09 -4.90 11.49
C GLY A 2 17.60 -4.81 11.11
N SER A 3 17.05 -3.59 11.16
CA SER A 3 15.71 -3.30 10.66
C SER A 3 15.62 -3.63 9.16
N ARG A 4 14.50 -4.24 8.73
CA ARG A 4 14.18 -4.45 7.31
C ARG A 4 13.40 -3.29 6.69
N LEU A 5 13.21 -2.19 7.43
CA LEU A 5 12.55 -1.00 6.92
C LEU A 5 13.56 -0.14 6.14
N LYS A 6 13.13 0.42 5.00
CA LYS A 6 13.94 1.38 4.25
C LYS A 6 14.08 2.66 5.08
N GLN A 7 15.32 3.07 5.37
CA GLN A 7 15.55 4.20 6.29
C GLN A 7 15.15 5.56 5.70
N ASN A 8 15.37 5.77 4.39
CA ASN A 8 15.08 7.02 3.72
C ASN A 8 14.38 6.75 2.38
N PRO A 9 13.07 6.41 2.38
CA PRO A 9 12.32 6.39 1.14
C PRO A 9 12.27 7.80 0.54
N GLU A 10 12.20 7.92 -0.79
CA GLU A 10 12.15 9.22 -1.46
C GLU A 10 10.72 9.72 -1.67
N GLN A 11 9.74 8.81 -1.59
CA GLN A 11 8.35 9.08 -1.91
C GLN A 11 7.41 8.46 -0.89
N THR A 12 6.22 9.06 -0.74
CA THR A 12 5.15 8.55 0.13
C THR A 12 4.67 7.19 -0.34
N PHE A 13 4.48 7.02 -1.64
CA PHE A 13 4.13 5.75 -2.27
C PHE A 13 4.74 5.75 -3.67
N TYR A 14 4.97 4.56 -4.21
CA TYR A 14 5.64 4.39 -5.50
C TYR A 14 4.65 4.01 -6.60
N TRP A 15 3.61 3.28 -6.23
CA TRP A 15 2.62 2.82 -7.18
C TRP A 15 1.26 2.66 -6.51
N PHE A 16 0.23 3.16 -7.18
CA PHE A 16 -1.16 2.94 -6.85
C PHE A 16 -1.83 2.28 -8.05
N PHE A 17 -2.65 1.26 -7.81
CA PHE A 17 -3.43 0.66 -8.88
C PHE A 17 -4.78 0.14 -8.41
N GLN A 18 -5.72 0.08 -9.34
CA GLN A 18 -7.01 -0.58 -9.21
C GLN A 18 -6.98 -1.85 -10.04
N ALA A 19 -7.09 -3.00 -9.37
CA ALA A 19 -7.20 -4.30 -10.02
C ALA A 19 -8.67 -4.78 -10.04
N THR A 20 -9.05 -5.45 -11.11
CA THR A 20 -10.31 -6.20 -11.20
C THR A 20 -10.10 -7.67 -10.88
N CYS A 21 -11.02 -8.26 -10.12
CA CYS A 21 -10.99 -9.67 -9.82
C CYS A 21 -11.23 -10.45 -11.12
N PRO A 22 -10.41 -11.46 -11.42
CA PRO A 22 -10.63 -12.28 -12.59
C PRO A 22 -11.95 -13.07 -12.44
N VAL A 23 -12.80 -12.99 -13.46
CA VAL A 23 -14.11 -13.67 -13.51
C VAL A 23 -13.95 -15.18 -13.73
N ALA A 24 -12.85 -15.62 -14.34
CA ALA A 24 -12.55 -17.02 -14.63
C ALA A 24 -11.26 -17.45 -13.93
N ARG A 25 -11.14 -18.75 -13.61
CA ARG A 25 -9.99 -19.29 -12.86
C ARG A 25 -8.65 -19.14 -13.58
N ASP A 26 -8.68 -19.08 -14.91
CA ASP A 26 -7.49 -19.04 -15.78
C ASP A 26 -7.17 -17.65 -16.33
N LYS A 27 -7.86 -16.60 -15.84
CA LYS A 27 -7.56 -15.22 -16.23
C LYS A 27 -6.80 -14.51 -15.13
N ASP A 28 -5.83 -13.70 -15.55
CA ASP A 28 -5.11 -12.81 -14.65
C ASP A 28 -5.97 -11.58 -14.27
N PRO A 29 -5.81 -11.06 -13.04
CA PRO A 29 -6.41 -9.81 -12.64
C PRO A 29 -5.93 -8.67 -13.54
N GLY A 30 -6.87 -7.94 -14.13
CA GLY A 30 -6.56 -6.78 -14.97
C GLY A 30 -6.36 -5.53 -14.13
N VAL A 31 -5.39 -4.68 -14.51
CA VAL A 31 -5.24 -3.33 -13.97
C VAL A 31 -6.18 -2.40 -14.73
N LEU A 32 -7.18 -1.84 -14.03
CA LEU A 32 -8.14 -0.88 -14.60
C LEU A 32 -7.60 0.55 -14.58
N PHE A 33 -6.81 0.86 -13.55
CA PHE A 33 -6.25 2.18 -13.33
C PHE A 33 -4.91 2.05 -12.61
N GLN A 34 -3.96 2.92 -12.94
CA GLN A 34 -2.68 3.01 -12.25
C GLN A 34 -2.18 4.45 -12.15
N PHE A 35 -1.37 4.70 -11.11
CA PHE A 35 -0.66 5.95 -10.91
C PHE A 35 0.70 5.68 -10.23
N PRO A 36 1.80 6.26 -10.72
CA PRO A 36 1.90 7.06 -11.94
C PRO A 36 1.67 6.21 -13.20
N GLU A 37 1.29 6.84 -14.32
CA GLU A 37 0.91 6.14 -15.55
C GLU A 37 2.12 5.48 -16.23
N ASP A 38 3.32 6.04 -16.04
CA ASP A 38 4.61 5.61 -16.56
C ASP A 38 5.37 4.65 -15.63
N PHE A 39 4.67 3.96 -14.72
CA PHE A 39 5.28 2.97 -13.84
C PHE A 39 5.98 1.86 -14.66
N SER A 40 7.29 1.73 -14.48
CA SER A 40 8.18 0.99 -15.39
C SER A 40 8.51 -0.45 -14.98
N ASP A 41 8.01 -0.90 -13.83
CA ASP A 41 8.27 -2.26 -13.33
C ASP A 41 7.20 -3.23 -13.86
N GLU A 42 7.49 -3.84 -15.02
CA GLU A 42 6.61 -4.82 -15.68
C GLU A 42 6.40 -6.08 -14.82
N GLU A 43 7.41 -6.53 -14.06
CA GLU A 43 7.30 -7.71 -13.19
C GLU A 43 6.30 -7.45 -12.07
N SER A 44 6.43 -6.29 -11.41
CA SER A 44 5.48 -5.85 -10.39
C SER A 44 4.08 -5.64 -10.98
N SER A 45 3.98 -5.08 -12.19
CA SER A 45 2.70 -4.82 -12.84
C SER A 45 1.92 -6.09 -13.16
N GLN A 46 2.61 -7.20 -13.45
CA GLN A 46 2.00 -8.51 -13.69
C GLN A 46 1.72 -9.28 -12.40
N THR A 47 2.62 -9.19 -11.43
CA THR A 47 2.59 -10.06 -10.24
C THR A 47 1.76 -9.46 -9.10
N LEU A 48 1.83 -8.15 -8.87
CA LEU A 48 1.17 -7.52 -7.73
C LEU A 48 -0.36 -7.56 -7.77
N PRO A 49 -1.01 -7.41 -8.95
CA PRO A 49 -2.45 -7.61 -9.02
C PRO A 49 -2.90 -9.01 -8.57
N ARG A 50 -2.04 -10.04 -8.66
CA ARG A 50 -2.34 -11.39 -8.15
C ARG A 50 -2.38 -11.43 -6.61
N PHE A 51 -1.57 -10.64 -5.92
CA PHE A 51 -1.60 -10.53 -4.46
C PHE A 51 -2.84 -9.79 -3.93
N CYS A 52 -3.51 -9.01 -4.79
CA CYS A 52 -4.77 -8.34 -4.42
C CYS A 52 -5.94 -9.31 -4.16
N PHE A 53 -5.82 -10.57 -4.57
CA PHE A 53 -6.89 -11.57 -4.44
C PHE A 53 -6.39 -12.88 -3.80
N PRO A 54 -5.99 -12.84 -2.51
CA PRO A 54 -5.35 -13.99 -1.84
C PRO A 54 -6.29 -15.17 -1.54
N SER A 55 -7.62 -14.97 -1.60
CA SER A 55 -8.61 -16.04 -1.46
C SER A 55 -9.80 -15.78 -2.38
N LYS A 56 -10.30 -16.83 -3.05
CA LYS A 56 -11.54 -16.79 -3.84
C LYS A 56 -12.80 -16.98 -2.98
N GLU A 57 -12.62 -17.35 -1.72
CA GLU A 57 -13.71 -17.60 -0.77
C GLU A 57 -13.81 -16.43 0.21
N GLY A 58 -14.74 -15.51 -0.09
CA GLY A 58 -15.58 -14.79 0.88
C GLY A 58 -14.97 -14.26 2.17
N VAL A 59 -13.68 -13.88 2.20
CA VAL A 59 -13.10 -13.29 3.41
C VAL A 59 -13.65 -11.88 3.56
N ALA A 60 -14.35 -11.63 4.68
CA ALA A 60 -14.93 -10.33 5.05
C ALA A 60 -13.89 -9.23 5.37
N VAL A 61 -12.61 -9.47 5.08
CA VAL A 61 -11.52 -8.55 5.38
C VAL A 61 -11.42 -7.54 4.24
N GLN A 62 -11.89 -6.32 4.51
CA GLN A 62 -11.88 -5.21 3.55
C GLN A 62 -10.47 -4.66 3.34
N HIS A 63 -9.61 -4.66 4.37
CA HIS A 63 -8.25 -4.13 4.32
C HIS A 63 -7.23 -5.19 4.68
N PHE A 64 -6.17 -5.30 3.88
CA PHE A 64 -5.03 -6.15 4.19
C PHE A 64 -3.74 -5.54 3.66
N THR A 65 -2.61 -6.01 4.15
CA THR A 65 -1.30 -5.62 3.64
C THR A 65 -0.50 -6.87 3.32
N PHE A 66 0.03 -6.96 2.09
CA PHE A 66 1.08 -7.89 1.77
C PHE A 66 2.44 -7.20 1.88
N VAL A 67 3.50 -7.98 2.09
CA VAL A 67 4.86 -7.48 2.20
C VAL A 67 5.72 -8.16 1.15
N LEU A 68 6.38 -7.37 0.31
CA LEU A 68 7.42 -7.82 -0.61
C LEU A 68 8.77 -7.51 0.02
N THR A 69 9.76 -8.33 -0.29
CA THR A 69 11.15 -8.05 0.07
C THR A 69 11.89 -7.71 -1.20
N ASP A 70 12.55 -6.55 -1.24
CA ASP A 70 13.38 -6.17 -2.37
C ASP A 70 14.75 -6.86 -2.34
N LEU A 71 15.57 -6.59 -3.37
CA LEU A 71 16.90 -7.14 -3.51
C LEU A 71 17.88 -6.68 -2.40
N GLU A 72 17.61 -5.54 -1.77
CA GLU A 72 18.38 -5.00 -0.65
C GLU A 72 17.93 -5.59 0.70
N GLY A 73 16.92 -6.48 0.69
CA GLY A 73 16.33 -7.06 1.90
C GLY A 73 15.36 -6.13 2.63
N CYS A 74 14.98 -5.01 2.03
CA CYS A 74 14.02 -4.07 2.58
C CYS A 74 12.58 -4.49 2.27
N GLN A 75 11.68 -4.21 3.21
CA GLN A 75 10.26 -4.52 3.11
C GLN A 75 9.51 -3.41 2.37
N ARG A 76 8.79 -3.79 1.31
CA ARG A 76 7.77 -2.97 0.63
C ARG A 76 6.39 -3.46 1.03
N PHE A 77 5.54 -2.55 1.47
CA PHE A 77 4.19 -2.82 1.90
C PHE A 77 3.21 -2.51 0.77
N GLY A 78 2.39 -3.50 0.39
CA GLY A 78 1.24 -3.33 -0.49
C GLY A 78 -0.04 -3.25 0.34
N PHE A 79 -0.53 -2.03 0.57
CA PHE A 79 -1.79 -1.78 1.29
C PHE A 79 -2.95 -1.97 0.34
N CYS A 80 -3.85 -2.89 0.66
CA CYS A 80 -4.96 -3.28 -0.19
C CYS A 80 -6.30 -2.98 0.46
N ARG A 81 -7.26 -2.54 -0.36
CA ARG A 81 -8.67 -2.44 -0.03
C ARG A 81 -9.49 -3.24 -1.03
N LEU A 82 -10.01 -4.38 -0.59
CA LEU A 82 -10.88 -5.23 -1.40
C LEU A 82 -12.33 -4.76 -1.29
N THR A 83 -12.98 -4.52 -2.42
CA THR A 83 -14.39 -4.14 -2.49
C THR A 83 -15.21 -5.30 -3.03
N ASN A 84 -15.89 -6.01 -2.13
CA ASN A 84 -16.65 -7.23 -2.46
C ASN A 84 -17.80 -6.98 -3.43
N HIS A 85 -18.43 -5.79 -3.40
CA HIS A 85 -19.55 -5.45 -4.27
C HIS A 85 -19.17 -5.28 -5.74
N THR A 86 -17.99 -4.70 -5.99
CA THR A 86 -17.53 -4.35 -7.34
C THR A 86 -16.49 -5.32 -7.87
N HIS A 87 -16.12 -6.34 -7.09
CA HIS A 87 -15.03 -7.27 -7.42
C HIS A 87 -13.74 -6.54 -7.80
N THR A 88 -13.45 -5.40 -7.17
CA THR A 88 -12.23 -4.61 -7.42
C THR A 88 -11.39 -4.50 -6.15
N CYS A 89 -10.08 -4.39 -6.32
CA CYS A 89 -9.14 -4.13 -5.24
C CYS A 89 -8.33 -2.88 -5.56
N LEU A 90 -8.25 -1.96 -4.60
CA LEU A 90 -7.32 -0.84 -4.65
C LEU A 90 -6.05 -1.24 -3.91
N CYS A 91 -4.89 -0.93 -4.47
CA CYS A 91 -3.61 -1.24 -3.84
C CYS A 91 -2.66 -0.05 -3.92
N MET A 92 -1.96 0.23 -2.83
CA MET A 92 -0.92 1.24 -2.75
C MET A 92 0.38 0.62 -2.23
N LEU A 93 1.45 0.79 -2.98
CA LEU A 93 2.78 0.25 -2.68
C LEU A 93 3.67 1.33 -2.06
N SER A 94 4.18 1.08 -0.87
CA SER A 94 5.07 2.01 -0.16
C SER A 94 6.09 1.28 0.73
N TYR A 95 7.25 1.89 0.97
CA TYR A 95 8.19 1.43 2.01
C TYR A 95 7.83 1.96 3.41
N LEU A 96 6.91 2.92 3.49
CA LEU A 96 6.49 3.52 4.76
C LEU A 96 5.46 2.62 5.44
N PRO A 97 5.68 2.18 6.69
CA PRO A 97 4.76 1.32 7.41
C PRO A 97 3.58 2.12 8.02
N TRP A 98 2.95 3.02 7.25
CA TRP A 98 1.87 3.89 7.72
C TRP A 98 0.48 3.26 7.53
N PHE A 99 0.27 2.07 8.11
CA PHE A 99 -0.92 1.24 7.90
C PHE A 99 -2.25 2.00 8.00
N GLU A 100 -2.48 2.70 9.11
CA GLU A 100 -3.74 3.42 9.33
C GLU A 100 -3.98 4.55 8.32
N VAL A 101 -2.90 5.26 7.96
CA VAL A 101 -2.93 6.37 7.03
C VAL A 101 -3.30 5.87 5.63
N PHE A 102 -2.63 4.82 5.17
CA PHE A 102 -2.91 4.23 3.86
C PHE A 102 -4.30 3.61 3.77
N TYR A 103 -4.81 2.97 4.84
CA TYR A 103 -6.18 2.44 4.83
C TYR A 103 -7.24 3.55 4.77
N LYS A 104 -7.04 4.65 5.51
CA LYS A 104 -7.93 5.83 5.43
C LYS A 104 -7.88 6.47 4.04
N LEU A 105 -6.68 6.59 3.46
CA LEU A 105 -6.50 7.07 2.09
C LEU A 105 -7.21 6.17 1.07
N LEU A 106 -7.02 4.85 1.14
CA LEU A 106 -7.69 3.90 0.25
C LEU A 106 -9.21 3.93 0.37
N ASN A 107 -9.76 4.18 1.56
CA ASN A 107 -11.20 4.41 1.73
C ASN A 107 -11.67 5.66 0.98
N ASN A 108 -10.94 6.77 1.12
CA ASN A 108 -11.28 8.01 0.43
C ASN A 108 -11.18 7.86 -1.10
N LEU A 109 -10.12 7.20 -1.60
CA LEU A 109 -9.97 6.90 -3.02
C LEU A 109 -11.13 6.03 -3.54
N ALA A 110 -11.58 5.05 -2.76
CA ALA A 110 -12.73 4.23 -3.13
C ALA A 110 -14.05 5.03 -3.18
N ASP A 111 -14.22 6.01 -2.30
CA ASP A 111 -15.38 6.89 -2.30
C ASP A 111 -15.39 7.79 -3.55
N TYR A 112 -14.23 8.33 -3.95
CA TYR A 112 -14.10 9.06 -5.22
C TYR A 112 -14.47 8.18 -6.42
N LEU A 113 -13.97 6.95 -6.48
CA LEU A 113 -14.30 6.01 -7.56
C LEU A 113 -15.78 5.67 -7.60
N SER A 114 -16.41 5.48 -6.44
CA SER A 114 -17.85 5.18 -6.33
C SER A 114 -18.73 6.36 -6.76
N LYS A 115 -18.22 7.60 -6.66
CA LYS A 115 -18.87 8.83 -7.13
C LYS A 115 -18.51 9.20 -8.58
N GLY A 116 -17.63 8.44 -9.23
CA GLY A 116 -17.12 8.76 -10.58
C GLY A 116 -16.14 9.94 -10.64
N GLN A 117 -15.64 10.40 -9.50
CA GLN A 117 -14.75 11.57 -9.35
C GLN A 117 -13.27 11.21 -9.61
N THR A 118 -13.00 10.75 -10.83
CA THR A 118 -11.67 10.24 -11.21
C THR A 118 -10.62 11.36 -11.26
N ASN A 119 -11.01 12.59 -11.61
CA ASN A 119 -10.09 13.71 -11.72
C ASN A 119 -9.58 14.15 -10.34
N GLU A 120 -10.48 14.23 -9.37
CA GLU A 120 -10.19 14.57 -7.98
C GLU A 120 -9.31 13.49 -7.34
N MET A 121 -9.61 12.22 -7.60
CA MET A 121 -8.75 11.09 -7.21
C MET A 121 -7.34 11.23 -7.79
N LYS A 122 -7.21 11.50 -9.10
CA LYS A 122 -5.90 11.72 -9.75
C LYS A 122 -5.16 12.91 -9.16
N ALA A 123 -5.86 14.02 -8.92
CA ALA A 123 -5.27 15.23 -8.33
C ALA A 123 -4.74 14.95 -6.91
N LEU A 124 -5.49 14.19 -6.11
CA LEU A 124 -5.07 13.76 -4.79
C LEU A 124 -3.83 12.87 -4.84
N LEU A 125 -3.82 11.85 -5.70
CA LEU A 125 -2.66 10.97 -5.89
C LEU A 125 -1.43 11.77 -6.33
N ALA A 126 -1.59 12.71 -7.25
CA ALA A 126 -0.52 13.58 -7.72
C ALA A 126 0.01 14.52 -6.64
N ALA A 127 -0.86 15.07 -5.79
CA ALA A 127 -0.46 15.90 -4.66
C ALA A 127 0.35 15.08 -3.64
N LEU A 128 -0.13 13.88 -3.28
CA LEU A 128 0.55 12.98 -2.34
C LEU A 128 1.89 12.47 -2.86
N TYR A 129 1.98 12.21 -4.16
CA TYR A 129 3.22 11.76 -4.82
C TYR A 129 4.30 12.84 -4.83
N LYS A 130 3.90 14.11 -4.95
CA LYS A 130 4.81 15.28 -4.90
C LYS A 130 5.09 15.78 -3.48
N GLN A 131 4.36 15.30 -2.48
CA GLN A 131 4.49 15.79 -1.12
C GLN A 131 5.85 15.34 -0.54
N PRO A 132 6.66 16.25 0.02
CA PRO A 132 7.89 15.87 0.69
C PRO A 132 7.58 15.03 1.92
N LEU A 133 8.42 14.02 2.17
CA LEU A 133 8.27 13.22 3.37
C LEU A 133 8.58 14.06 4.60
N PRO A 134 7.74 13.97 5.65
CA PRO A 134 8.00 14.65 6.90
C PRO A 134 9.30 14.14 7.52
N LEU A 135 10.28 15.02 7.65
CA LEU A 135 11.62 14.72 8.16
C LEU A 135 11.69 14.57 9.69
N ALA A 136 10.65 14.97 10.43
CA ALA A 136 10.66 14.98 11.89
C ALA A 136 9.86 13.81 12.47
N ALA A 137 10.35 13.23 13.56
CA ALA A 137 9.55 12.37 14.43
C ALA A 137 8.38 13.21 14.97
N GLY A 138 7.17 12.89 14.53
CA GLY A 138 5.99 13.72 14.75
C GLY A 138 4.81 13.25 13.93
N SER A 139 3.68 13.95 14.06
CA SER A 139 2.46 13.61 13.34
C SER A 139 2.66 13.79 11.83
N VAL A 140 2.52 12.73 11.05
CA VAL A 140 2.43 12.83 9.59
C VAL A 140 1.06 13.34 9.25
N THR A 141 1.00 14.52 8.64
CA THR A 141 -0.22 15.09 8.06
C THR A 141 -0.21 14.84 6.55
N LEU A 142 -1.02 13.90 6.08
CA LEU A 142 -1.34 13.82 4.65
C LEU A 142 -2.48 14.79 4.36
N GLN A 143 -2.28 15.71 3.41
CA GLN A 143 -3.33 16.61 2.94
C GLN A 143 -4.19 15.87 1.92
N MET A 144 -5.38 15.46 2.34
CA MET A 144 -6.34 14.74 1.51
C MET A 144 -7.39 15.72 0.98
N GLY A 145 -7.00 16.58 0.03
CA GLY A 145 -7.84 17.66 -0.52
C GLY A 145 -8.12 18.81 0.47
N GLU A 146 -9.15 19.61 0.20
CA GLU A 146 -9.46 20.84 0.97
C GLU A 146 -9.99 20.62 2.41
N GLN A 147 -10.32 19.39 2.84
CA GLN A 147 -10.99 19.20 4.14
C GLN A 147 -10.52 18.05 5.04
N LEU A 148 -9.57 17.18 4.64
CA LEU A 148 -9.20 16.04 5.48
C LEU A 148 -7.69 15.95 5.73
N LEU A 149 -7.30 16.29 6.96
CA LEU A 149 -5.97 16.05 7.51
C LEU A 149 -6.00 14.74 8.28
N VAL A 150 -5.26 13.73 7.80
CA VAL A 150 -4.99 12.54 8.62
C VAL A 150 -3.66 12.77 9.30
N SER A 151 -3.72 12.97 10.62
CA SER A 151 -2.54 13.02 11.50
C SER A 151 -2.34 11.65 12.13
N THR A 152 -1.13 11.10 12.03
CA THR A 152 -0.74 9.91 12.80
C THR A 152 0.65 10.13 13.36
N GLU A 153 0.84 9.85 14.65
CA GLU A 153 2.16 9.88 15.27
C GLU A 153 3.02 8.79 14.64
N VAL A 154 4.04 9.20 13.87
CA VAL A 154 4.99 8.25 13.29
C VAL A 154 6.20 8.20 14.19
N SER A 155 6.41 7.04 14.82
CA SER A 155 7.67 6.71 15.48
C SER A 155 8.72 6.45 14.40
N ILE A 156 9.44 7.48 13.99
CA ILE A 156 10.69 7.29 13.28
C ILE A 156 11.65 6.71 14.31
N LEU A 157 12.14 5.49 14.11
CA LEU A 157 13.16 4.90 14.95
C LEU A 157 14.49 5.61 14.65
N MET A 158 14.63 6.83 15.15
CA MET A 158 15.94 7.45 15.27
C MET A 158 16.67 6.66 16.36
N ASP A 159 17.70 5.93 15.94
CA ASP A 159 18.60 5.23 16.83
C ASP A 159 19.30 6.28 17.72
N THR A 160 18.72 6.51 18.89
CA THR A 160 19.36 7.19 20.00
C THR A 160 18.89 6.49 21.25
N GLU A 161 19.81 5.75 21.85
CA GLU A 161 19.61 5.01 23.08
C GLU A 161 18.87 5.84 24.14
N ARG A 162 17.71 5.34 24.62
CA ARG A 162 17.33 5.30 26.04
C ARG A 162 15.95 4.69 26.27
N GLU A 163 16.01 3.50 26.88
CA GLU A 163 15.15 2.91 27.92
C GLU A 163 13.70 3.39 28.16
N LYS A 164 12.80 2.37 28.17
CA LYS A 164 11.49 2.23 28.85
C LYS A 164 10.32 3.12 28.40
N ARG A 165 9.28 2.47 27.86
CA ARG A 165 8.08 2.01 28.60
C ARG A 165 7.04 1.50 27.60
N GLY A 166 6.48 0.32 27.88
CA GLY A 166 5.63 -0.40 26.94
C GLY A 166 4.29 0.27 26.64
N SER A 167 3.73 -0.07 25.49
CA SER A 167 2.29 -0.01 25.27
C SER A 167 1.85 -0.98 24.17
N ARG A 168 0.60 -1.41 24.32
CA ARG A 168 -0.02 -2.64 23.79
C ARG A 168 0.03 -2.76 22.26
N THR A 169 0.48 -3.93 21.79
CA THR A 169 0.43 -4.36 20.39
C THR A 169 -1.00 -4.76 20.00
N SER A 170 -1.62 -3.98 19.12
CA SER A 170 -2.78 -4.41 18.33
C SER A 170 -2.29 -5.38 17.25
N SER A 171 -2.70 -6.64 17.37
CA SER A 171 -2.36 -7.71 16.42
C SER A 171 -3.18 -7.56 15.14
N LEU A 172 -2.69 -6.77 14.19
CA LEU A 172 -3.13 -6.85 12.80
C LEU A 172 -2.42 -8.05 12.15
N GLN A 173 -3.22 -8.96 11.60
CA GLN A 173 -2.77 -10.25 11.08
C GLN A 173 -2.00 -10.05 9.77
N THR A 174 -0.70 -9.77 9.87
CA THR A 174 0.23 -9.73 8.73
C THR A 174 0.38 -11.13 8.17
N ARG A 175 -0.16 -11.38 6.97
CA ARG A 175 0.20 -12.56 6.18
C ARG A 175 1.47 -12.22 5.40
N GLU A 176 2.63 -12.67 5.88
CA GLU A 176 3.84 -12.71 5.07
C GLU A 176 3.63 -13.73 3.95
N VAL A 177 3.56 -13.26 2.70
CA VAL A 177 3.62 -14.11 1.51
C VAL A 177 5.01 -13.93 0.93
N SER A 178 5.94 -14.82 1.26
CA SER A 178 7.28 -14.83 0.68
C SER A 178 7.18 -15.16 -0.82
N LEU A 179 7.59 -14.24 -1.70
CA LEU A 179 7.84 -14.57 -3.09
C LEU A 179 9.04 -15.53 -3.14
N GLN A 180 8.76 -16.83 -3.30
CA GLN A 180 9.77 -17.74 -3.85
C GLN A 180 9.78 -17.51 -5.36
N SER A 181 10.86 -16.95 -5.88
CA SER A 181 11.09 -16.81 -7.32
C SER A 181 10.92 -18.17 -8.02
N PRO A 182 10.32 -18.21 -9.23
CA PRO A 182 10.20 -19.44 -9.99
C PRO A 182 11.59 -19.96 -10.33
N LYS A 183 11.91 -21.17 -9.86
CA LYS A 183 13.14 -21.87 -10.25
C LYS A 183 13.10 -22.09 -11.76
N ILE A 184 13.96 -21.37 -12.49
CA ILE A 184 14.26 -21.66 -13.89
C ILE A 184 15.01 -22.99 -13.90
N GLY A 185 14.29 -24.06 -14.25
CA GLY A 185 14.84 -25.39 -14.46
C GLY A 185 15.66 -25.41 -15.74
N THR A 186 16.90 -25.87 -15.60
CA THR A 186 17.85 -26.13 -16.69
C THR A 186 17.49 -27.41 -17.44
#